data_AF-A0A1A8CAU0-F1
#
_entry.id   AF-A0A1A8CAU0-F1
#
_cell.length_a   1.000
_cell.length_b   1.000
_cell.length_c   1.000
_cell.angle_alpha   90.00
_cell.angle_beta   90.00
_cell.angle_gamma   90.00
#
_symmetry.space_group_name_H-M   'P 1'
#
loop_
_entity.id
_entity.type
_entity.pdbx_description
1 polymer ?
#
loop_
_entity_poly.entity_id
_entity_poly.type
_entity_poly.pdbx_seq_one_letter_code
_entity_poly.pdbx_strand_id
1 'polypeptide(L)'
;MAGQKNMAAEKTSRKVEIGWLHFGSDGYSHVRTNSGGGTRHATLAKTTTVAQMMELGKELFFPDGRSTKGPAEDFTFGICDFKKNRIPLDSTIGQMYEQAKLKQLRFYICTKEGASTDHSSEEKGLLEDEEDGCHSGDAITDLQDLSNSSDSDGGTQVY
;
A
#
# COMPACT_ATOMS: atom_id res chain seq x y z
N MET A 1 -7.51 41.89 -37.22
CA MET A 1 -6.55 41.44 -36.18
C MET A 1 -7.28 40.47 -35.29
N ALA A 2 -7.10 39.16 -35.49
CA ALA A 2 -7.74 38.15 -34.65
C ALA A 2 -6.99 38.09 -33.32
N GLY A 3 -7.71 38.30 -32.21
CA GLY A 3 -7.15 38.28 -30.87
C GLY A 3 -6.43 36.96 -30.62
N GLN A 4 -5.12 37.04 -30.34
CA GLN A 4 -4.38 35.96 -29.72
C GLN A 4 -5.11 35.59 -28.43
N LYS A 5 -5.83 34.47 -28.48
CA LYS A 5 -6.33 33.79 -27.28
C LYS A 5 -5.14 33.59 -26.36
N ASN A 6 -5.13 34.33 -25.26
CA ASN A 6 -4.19 34.13 -24.17
C ASN A 6 -4.37 32.69 -23.70
N MET A 7 -3.40 31.84 -24.04
CA MET A 7 -3.24 30.50 -23.51
C MET A 7 -2.75 30.65 -22.07
N ALA A 8 -3.61 31.21 -21.21
CA ALA A 8 -3.38 31.33 -19.78
C ALA A 8 -3.01 29.94 -19.29
N ALA A 9 -1.73 29.77 -18.96
CA ALA A 9 -1.06 28.49 -18.88
C ALA A 9 -1.85 27.47 -18.06
N GLU A 10 -2.53 26.54 -18.75
CA GLU A 10 -2.97 25.34 -18.07
C GLU A 10 -1.73 24.71 -17.46
N LYS A 11 -1.71 24.54 -16.13
CA LYS A 11 -0.58 23.89 -15.46
C LYS A 11 -0.36 22.54 -16.11
N THR A 12 0.74 22.42 -16.86
CA THR A 12 1.11 21.22 -17.63
C THR A 12 1.59 20.11 -16.71
N SER A 13 1.79 20.41 -15.43
CA SER A 13 2.21 19.48 -14.39
C SER A 13 1.23 19.40 -13.22
N ARG A 14 1.29 18.27 -12.51
CA ARG A 14 0.51 17.96 -11.32
C ARG A 14 1.40 17.45 -10.21
N LYS A 15 1.10 17.86 -8.98
CA LYS A 15 1.72 17.31 -7.77
C LYS A 15 0.99 16.03 -7.38
N VAL A 16 1.72 14.93 -7.25
CA VAL A 16 1.19 13.62 -6.89
C VAL A 16 1.91 13.09 -5.65
N GLU A 17 1.23 12.18 -4.96
CA GLU A 17 1.83 11.36 -3.91
C GLU A 17 2.07 9.95 -4.45
N ILE A 18 3.21 9.38 -4.08
CA ILE A 18 3.59 8.02 -4.46
C ILE A 18 3.94 7.28 -3.19
N GLY A 19 3.21 6.21 -2.89
CA GLY A 19 3.50 5.28 -1.80
C GLY A 19 3.95 3.92 -2.32
N TRP A 20 4.32 3.04 -1.39
CA TRP A 20 4.69 1.66 -1.69
C TRP A 20 3.82 0.68 -0.91
N LEU A 21 3.19 -0.22 -1.66
CA LEU A 21 2.48 -1.40 -1.18
C LEU A 21 3.28 -2.66 -1.50
N HIS A 22 3.42 -3.54 -0.51
CA HIS A 22 4.06 -4.84 -0.67
C HIS A 22 3.07 -5.93 -0.33
N PHE A 23 2.96 -6.92 -1.21
CA PHE A 23 2.14 -8.11 -1.03
C PHE A 23 2.85 -9.07 -0.08
N GLY A 24 2.27 -9.30 1.10
CA GLY A 24 2.74 -10.27 2.07
C GLY A 24 1.69 -11.35 2.36
N SER A 25 1.79 -11.98 3.53
CA SER A 25 0.83 -12.99 4.01
C SER A 25 -0.62 -12.51 4.00
N ASP A 26 -0.83 -11.28 4.47
CA ASP A 26 -2.17 -10.69 4.64
C ASP A 26 -2.57 -9.80 3.45
N GLY A 27 -1.93 -10.01 2.30
CA GLY A 27 -2.10 -9.21 1.08
C GLY A 27 -1.31 -7.91 1.08
N TYR A 28 -1.81 -6.90 0.37
CA TYR A 28 -1.11 -5.62 0.17
C TYR A 28 -1.12 -4.74 1.43
N SER A 29 0.07 -4.49 1.97
CA SER A 29 0.32 -3.62 3.11
C SER A 29 1.28 -2.47 2.77
N HIS A 30 1.11 -1.31 3.43
CA HIS A 30 2.02 -0.17 3.24
C HIS A 30 3.40 -0.47 3.82
N VAL A 31 4.44 -0.25 3.02
CA VAL A 31 5.80 -0.23 3.55
C VAL A 31 6.03 1.09 4.27
N ARG A 32 6.38 1.03 5.55
CA ARG A 32 6.57 2.22 6.40
C ARG A 32 7.90 2.93 6.08
N THR A 33 7.98 4.21 6.42
CA THR A 33 9.16 5.07 6.16
C THR A 33 10.44 4.51 6.76
N ASN A 34 10.39 3.96 7.97
CA ASN A 34 11.54 3.34 8.63
C ASN A 34 12.05 2.06 7.92
N SER A 35 11.25 1.50 7.02
CA SER A 35 11.63 0.37 6.15
C SER A 35 11.90 0.82 4.71
N GLY A 36 12.19 2.09 4.47
CA GLY A 36 12.49 2.64 3.15
C GLY A 36 11.25 3.00 2.31
N GLY A 37 10.04 2.71 2.79
CA GLY A 37 8.79 3.10 2.13
C GLY A 37 8.32 4.50 2.52
N GLY A 38 7.05 4.61 2.90
CA GLY A 38 6.36 5.86 3.17
C GLY A 38 5.88 6.56 1.89
N THR A 39 5.35 7.78 2.04
CA THR A 39 4.87 8.58 0.92
C THR A 39 5.96 9.54 0.44
N ARG A 40 6.13 9.63 -0.88
CA ARG A 40 6.98 10.60 -1.57
C ARG A 40 6.12 11.53 -2.40
N HIS A 41 6.59 12.76 -2.59
CA HIS A 41 5.91 13.77 -3.39
C HIS A 41 6.67 13.98 -4.69
N ALA A 42 5.95 13.98 -5.81
CA ALA A 42 6.53 14.23 -7.13
C ALA A 42 5.69 15.27 -7.89
N THR A 43 6.33 16.01 -8.79
CA THR A 43 5.63 16.88 -9.74
C THR A 43 5.85 16.31 -11.14
N LEU A 44 4.78 15.80 -11.75
CA LEU A 44 4.84 15.10 -13.04
C LEU A 44 4.07 15.88 -14.10
N ALA A 45 4.49 15.75 -15.36
CA ALA A 45 3.73 16.30 -16.47
C ALA A 45 2.40 15.54 -16.62
N LYS A 46 1.35 16.22 -17.06
CA LYS A 46 0.07 15.57 -17.39
C LYS A 46 0.22 14.48 -18.46
N THR A 47 1.21 14.64 -19.34
CA THR A 47 1.55 13.68 -20.41
C THR A 47 2.37 12.50 -19.94
N THR A 48 2.90 12.53 -18.70
CA THR A 48 3.64 11.39 -18.13
C THR A 48 2.72 10.18 -18.06
N THR A 49 3.22 9.03 -18.51
CA THR A 49 2.47 7.78 -18.47
C THR A 49 2.62 7.09 -17.10
N VAL A 50 1.70 6.19 -16.81
CA VAL A 50 1.76 5.36 -15.60
C VAL A 50 3.00 4.45 -15.63
N ALA A 51 3.43 3.99 -16.82
CA ALA A 51 4.70 3.27 -16.99
C ALA A 51 5.91 4.10 -16.50
N GLN A 52 6.01 5.36 -16.94
CA GLN A 52 7.10 6.26 -16.51
C GLN A 52 7.03 6.56 -15.00
N MET A 53 5.82 6.71 -14.46
CA MET A 53 5.64 6.87 -13.02
C MET A 53 6.07 5.61 -12.24
N MET A 54 5.86 4.43 -12.81
CA MET A 54 6.32 3.16 -12.22
C MET A 54 7.85 3.09 -12.17
N GLU A 55 8.55 3.51 -13.23
CA GLU A 55 10.01 3.63 -13.23
C GLU A 55 10.51 4.61 -12.16
N LEU A 56 9.91 5.81 -12.09
CA LEU A 56 10.22 6.77 -11.03
C LEU A 56 10.01 6.16 -9.63
N GLY A 57 8.93 5.41 -9.43
CA GLY A 57 8.67 4.76 -8.16
C GLY A 57 9.69 3.66 -7.83
N LYS A 58 10.20 2.92 -8.84
CA LYS A 58 11.32 1.99 -8.64
C LYS A 58 12.56 2.72 -8.15
N GLU A 59 12.94 3.83 -8.78
CA GLU A 59 14.08 4.64 -8.32
C GLU A 59 13.90 5.16 -6.89
N LEU A 60 12.67 5.52 -6.50
CA LEU A 60 12.38 6.05 -5.17
C LEU A 60 12.43 5.00 -4.04
N PHE A 61 12.02 3.76 -4.31
CA PHE A 61 11.88 2.71 -3.27
C PHE A 61 12.91 1.58 -3.39
N PHE A 62 13.58 1.47 -4.55
CA PHE A 62 14.62 0.50 -4.86
C PHE A 62 15.88 1.21 -5.38
N PRO A 63 16.50 2.11 -4.58
CA PRO A 63 17.77 2.72 -4.98
C PRO A 63 18.80 1.62 -5.26
N ASP A 64 19.57 1.80 -6.33
CA ASP A 64 20.54 0.80 -6.82
C ASP A 64 19.91 -0.59 -7.10
N GLY A 65 18.60 -0.62 -7.40
CA GLY A 65 17.85 -1.84 -7.68
C GLY A 65 17.56 -2.69 -6.45
N ARG A 66 17.71 -2.17 -5.22
CA ARG A 66 17.48 -2.92 -3.97
C ARG A 66 16.63 -2.15 -2.98
N SER A 67 15.80 -2.88 -2.24
CA SER A 67 15.01 -2.35 -1.12
C SER A 67 15.25 -3.17 0.14
N THR A 68 14.64 -2.76 1.25
CA THR A 68 14.60 -3.54 2.50
C THR A 68 13.86 -4.87 2.37
N LYS A 69 13.08 -5.07 1.30
CA LYS A 69 12.35 -6.30 1.02
C LYS A 69 13.15 -7.27 0.13
N GLY A 70 14.16 -6.80 -0.58
CA GLY A 70 14.94 -7.60 -1.53
C GLY A 70 15.34 -6.81 -2.78
N PRO A 71 16.04 -7.46 -3.73
CA PRO A 71 16.37 -6.87 -5.02
C PRO A 71 15.11 -6.72 -5.88
N ALA A 72 15.09 -5.70 -6.74
CA ALA A 72 13.93 -5.38 -7.59
C ALA A 72 13.59 -6.53 -8.55
N GLU A 73 14.58 -7.30 -9.00
CA GLU A 73 14.42 -8.43 -9.93
C GLU A 73 13.55 -9.58 -9.39
N ASP A 74 13.42 -9.70 -8.06
CA ASP A 74 12.60 -10.73 -7.41
C ASP A 74 11.11 -10.36 -7.38
N PHE A 75 10.76 -9.14 -7.80
CA PHE A 75 9.41 -8.60 -7.69
C PHE A 75 8.79 -8.28 -9.06
N THR A 76 7.50 -8.59 -9.16
CA THR A 76 6.61 -7.98 -10.14
C THR A 76 6.16 -6.60 -9.65
N PHE A 77 6.07 -5.64 -10.57
CA PHE A 77 5.66 -4.27 -10.26
C PHE A 77 4.34 -3.93 -10.92
N GLY A 78 3.51 -3.19 -10.20
CA GLY A 78 2.31 -2.57 -10.73
C GLY A 78 2.07 -1.20 -10.11
N ILE A 79 1.10 -0.47 -10.66
CA ILE A 79 0.59 0.76 -10.07
C ILE A 79 -0.86 0.54 -9.70
N CYS A 80 -1.24 0.98 -8.51
CA CYS A 80 -2.64 1.03 -8.09
C CYS A 80 -3.05 2.42 -7.58
N ASP A 81 -4.36 2.68 -7.59
CA ASP A 81 -4.98 3.83 -6.96
C ASP A 81 -5.18 3.62 -5.43
N PHE A 82 -5.83 4.57 -4.76
CA PHE A 82 -6.12 4.50 -3.32
C PHE A 82 -7.09 3.39 -2.91
N LYS A 83 -7.85 2.83 -3.86
CA LYS A 83 -8.72 1.67 -3.66
C LYS A 83 -8.01 0.36 -4.00
N LYS A 84 -6.71 0.40 -4.30
CA LYS A 84 -5.88 -0.73 -4.74
C LYS A 84 -6.29 -1.27 -6.12
N ASN A 85 -7.05 -0.51 -6.92
CA ASN A 85 -7.35 -0.88 -8.30
C ASN A 85 -6.11 -0.69 -9.17
N ARG A 86 -5.76 -1.71 -9.98
CA ARG A 86 -4.61 -1.64 -10.89
C ARG A 86 -4.89 -0.61 -12.00
N ILE A 87 -3.89 0.21 -12.28
CA ILE A 87 -3.97 1.25 -13.31
C ILE A 87 -3.21 0.78 -14.56
N PRO A 88 -3.83 0.86 -15.76
CA PRO A 88 -3.15 0.57 -17.02
C PRO A 88 -1.91 1.46 -17.25
N LEU A 89 -0.81 0.85 -17.72
CA LEU A 89 0.49 1.51 -17.84
C LEU A 89 0.55 2.57 -18.95
N ASP A 90 -0.31 2.44 -19.96
CA ASP A 90 -0.48 3.33 -21.11
C ASP A 90 -1.27 4.61 -20.78
N SER A 91 -1.99 4.60 -19.66
CA SER A 91 -2.71 5.77 -19.19
C SER A 91 -1.76 6.90 -18.76
N THR A 92 -2.24 8.14 -18.82
CA THR A 92 -1.48 9.33 -18.44
C THR A 92 -1.94 9.90 -17.10
N ILE A 93 -1.05 10.61 -16.41
CA ILE A 93 -1.40 11.33 -15.16
C ILE A 93 -2.54 12.32 -15.41
N GLY A 94 -2.56 13.00 -16.56
CA GLY A 94 -3.63 13.91 -16.96
C GLY A 94 -5.01 13.22 -16.96
N GLN A 95 -5.11 12.07 -17.63
CA GLN A 95 -6.33 11.27 -17.67
C GLN A 95 -6.77 10.83 -16.26
N MET A 96 -5.83 10.42 -15.41
CA MET A 96 -6.14 10.03 -14.03
C MET A 96 -6.76 11.19 -13.23
N TYR A 97 -6.26 12.41 -13.39
CA TYR A 97 -6.85 13.60 -12.76
C TYR A 97 -8.23 13.95 -13.32
N GLU A 98 -8.42 13.80 -14.62
CA GLU A 98 -9.70 14.07 -15.28
C GLU A 98 -10.79 13.10 -14.83
N GLN A 99 -10.45 11.84 -14.59
CA GLN A 99 -11.37 10.81 -14.11
C GLN A 99 -11.69 10.97 -12.62
N ALA A 100 -10.67 11.12 -11.77
CA ALA A 100 -10.85 11.15 -10.33
C ALA A 100 -11.43 12.48 -9.80
N LYS A 101 -11.27 13.58 -10.53
CA LYS A 101 -11.70 14.94 -10.12
C LYS A 101 -11.17 15.39 -8.75
N LEU A 102 -10.04 14.84 -8.31
CA LEU A 102 -9.39 15.19 -7.04
C LEU A 102 -8.33 16.28 -7.22
N LYS A 103 -8.06 17.03 -6.15
CA LYS A 103 -7.02 18.07 -6.13
C LYS A 103 -5.60 17.49 -6.20
N GLN A 104 -5.40 16.33 -5.60
CA GLN A 104 -4.13 15.64 -5.51
C GLN A 104 -4.39 14.14 -5.54
N LEU A 105 -3.71 13.41 -6.42
CA LEU A 105 -3.80 11.97 -6.51
C LEU A 105 -2.67 11.31 -5.74
N ARG A 106 -3.03 10.19 -5.13
CA ARG A 106 -2.09 9.27 -4.50
C ARG A 106 -2.07 7.97 -5.28
N PHE A 107 -0.89 7.58 -5.70
CA PHE A 107 -0.62 6.34 -6.39
C PHE A 107 0.24 5.45 -5.50
N TYR A 108 0.16 4.14 -5.74
CA TYR A 108 0.98 3.17 -5.03
C TYR A 108 1.75 2.32 -6.03
N ILE A 109 3.05 2.22 -5.83
CA ILE A 109 3.86 1.15 -6.39
C ILE A 109 3.48 -0.11 -5.64
N CYS A 110 3.00 -1.11 -6.35
CA CYS A 110 2.64 -2.42 -5.80
C CYS A 110 3.72 -3.42 -6.18
N THR A 111 4.22 -4.15 -5.18
CA THR A 111 5.22 -5.21 -5.38
C THR A 111 4.67 -6.54 -4.89
N LYS A 112 4.91 -7.60 -5.65
CA LYS A 112 4.61 -8.97 -5.27
C LYS A 112 5.75 -9.86 -5.72
N GLU A 113 6.16 -10.79 -4.86
CA GLU A 113 7.17 -11.79 -5.19
C GLU A 113 6.70 -12.64 -6.38
N GLY A 114 7.58 -12.78 -7.38
CA GLY A 114 7.27 -13.53 -8.59
C GLY A 114 8.29 -13.25 -9.67
N ALA A 115 8.92 -14.31 -10.18
CA ALA A 115 9.70 -14.25 -11.40
C ALA A 115 8.78 -13.78 -12.54
N SER A 116 9.23 -12.79 -13.30
CA SER A 116 8.51 -12.16 -14.41
C SER A 116 7.78 -13.16 -15.32
N THR A 117 6.47 -13.31 -15.14
CA THR A 117 5.51 -13.85 -16.13
C THR A 117 4.11 -13.35 -15.74
N ASP A 118 3.65 -12.28 -16.38
CA ASP A 118 2.29 -11.76 -16.25
C ASP A 118 1.26 -12.74 -16.83
N HIS A 119 0.15 -12.99 -16.13
CA HIS A 119 -1.21 -12.98 -16.69
C HIS A 119 -2.25 -12.79 -15.57
N SER A 120 -3.30 -12.04 -15.91
CA SER A 120 -4.40 -11.52 -15.09
C SER A 120 -4.96 -12.45 -14.00
N SER A 121 -5.32 -11.89 -12.85
CA SER A 121 -6.37 -12.44 -11.99
C SER A 121 -7.16 -11.27 -11.41
N GLU A 122 -8.30 -10.99 -12.04
CA GLU A 122 -9.39 -10.23 -11.45
C GLU A 122 -9.97 -11.08 -10.33
N GLU A 123 -9.66 -10.77 -9.07
CA GLU A 123 -10.47 -11.30 -7.98
C GLU A 123 -11.66 -10.37 -7.78
N LYS A 124 -12.77 -10.81 -8.35
CA LYS A 124 -14.11 -10.31 -8.09
C LYS A 124 -14.57 -10.88 -6.74
N GLY A 125 -14.26 -10.20 -5.64
CA GLY A 125 -14.88 -10.48 -4.35
C GLY A 125 -16.33 -10.00 -4.35
N LEU A 126 -17.25 -10.86 -4.80
CA LEU A 126 -18.68 -10.69 -4.60
C LEU A 126 -19.02 -10.95 -3.12
N LEU A 127 -19.90 -10.10 -2.62
CA LEU A 127 -20.58 -10.18 -1.34
C LEU A 127 -21.55 -11.36 -1.38
N GLU A 128 -21.57 -12.19 -0.33
CA GLU A 128 -22.75 -12.95 0.07
C GLU A 128 -22.93 -12.78 1.58
N ASP A 129 -24.03 -12.12 1.93
CA ASP A 129 -24.66 -12.11 3.24
C ASP A 129 -25.07 -13.53 3.67
N GLU A 130 -25.40 -13.69 4.96
CA GLU A 130 -26.02 -14.81 5.69
C GLU A 130 -25.08 -15.39 6.76
N GLU A 131 -25.44 -15.58 8.04
CA GLU A 131 -26.64 -15.39 8.85
C GLU A 131 -26.14 -15.30 10.30
N ASP A 132 -26.53 -14.29 11.09
CA ASP A 132 -26.31 -14.36 12.55
C ASP A 132 -27.50 -15.10 13.18
N GLY A 133 -27.40 -16.43 13.09
CA GLY A 133 -28.27 -17.37 13.77
C GLY A 133 -28.01 -17.33 15.28
N CYS A 134 -28.90 -16.65 16.00
CA CYS A 134 -29.06 -16.80 17.45
C CYS A 134 -29.50 -18.23 17.77
N HIS A 135 -28.62 -19.09 18.29
CA HIS A 135 -29.00 -20.27 19.10
C HIS A 135 -27.90 -20.71 20.08
N SER A 136 -28.16 -20.42 21.37
CA SER A 136 -27.96 -21.23 22.59
C SER A 136 -26.63 -21.95 22.89
N GLY A 137 -26.18 -21.81 24.14
CA GLY A 137 -25.69 -22.95 24.92
C GLY A 137 -24.36 -22.77 25.64
N ASP A 138 -24.43 -22.24 26.86
CA ASP A 138 -23.70 -22.67 28.07
C ASP A 138 -22.29 -23.28 27.94
N ALA A 139 -21.28 -22.51 28.37
CA ALA A 139 -20.22 -23.03 29.25
C ALA A 139 -19.49 -21.87 29.94
N ILE A 140 -20.03 -21.45 31.07
CA ILE A 140 -19.31 -20.66 32.07
C ILE A 140 -18.32 -21.63 32.73
N THR A 141 -17.02 -21.45 32.53
CA THR A 141 -16.03 -22.03 33.45
C THR A 141 -15.57 -20.93 34.38
N ASP A 142 -16.24 -20.91 35.52
CA ASP A 142 -15.94 -20.13 36.71
C ASP A 142 -14.50 -20.43 37.16
N LEU A 143 -13.65 -19.41 37.17
CA LEU A 143 -12.25 -19.53 37.58
C LEU A 143 -11.92 -18.38 38.53
N GLN A 144 -12.38 -18.52 39.78
CA GLN A 144 -11.93 -17.77 40.96
C GLN A 144 -11.98 -18.72 42.16
N ASP A 145 -10.83 -19.07 42.72
CA ASP A 145 -10.22 -18.46 43.93
C ASP A 145 -10.44 -19.42 45.11
N LEU A 146 -9.40 -19.93 45.77
CA LEU A 146 -8.87 -19.42 47.04
C LEU A 146 -7.64 -20.31 47.37
N SER A 147 -6.41 -19.78 47.39
CA SER A 147 -5.73 -19.09 48.49
C SER A 147 -5.17 -19.99 49.61
N ASN A 148 -3.89 -19.72 49.92
CA ASN A 148 -3.14 -19.97 51.16
C ASN A 148 -2.64 -21.42 51.40
N SER A 149 -1.40 -21.64 51.82
CA SER A 149 -0.67 -20.94 52.88
C SER A 149 0.84 -21.26 52.85
N SER A 150 1.64 -20.33 53.41
CA SER A 150 2.77 -20.57 54.33
C SER A 150 3.96 -21.45 53.87
N ASP A 151 5.23 -21.12 54.11
CA ASP A 151 5.83 -20.16 55.03
C ASP A 151 7.30 -19.91 54.63
N SER A 152 7.75 -18.71 54.94
CA SER A 152 9.09 -18.28 55.36
C SER A 152 10.18 -19.35 55.53
N ASP A 153 11.37 -19.12 54.93
CA ASP A 153 12.56 -18.88 55.77
C ASP A 153 13.61 -18.07 55.02
N GLY A 154 14.05 -16.97 55.65
CA GLY A 154 15.18 -16.18 55.21
C GLY A 154 16.45 -16.74 55.84
N GLY A 155 17.57 -16.73 55.11
CA GLY A 155 18.81 -17.24 55.69
C GLY A 155 20.05 -17.14 54.83
N THR A 156 20.68 -15.98 54.92
CA THR A 156 22.14 -15.84 55.12
C THR A 156 23.07 -15.83 53.89
N GLN A 157 23.89 -14.78 53.94
CA GLN A 157 24.98 -14.31 53.09
C GLN A 157 26.28 -15.10 53.37
N VAL A 158 27.33 -14.81 52.58
CA VAL A 158 28.78 -15.09 52.79
C VAL A 158 29.21 -16.56 52.61
N TYR A 159 30.26 -16.93 51.89
CA TYR A 159 31.50 -16.27 51.42
C TYR A 159 31.79 -16.62 49.95
#